data_AF-A0A4Y2D4A2-F1
#
_entry.id   AF-A0A4Y2D4A2-F1
#
_cell.length_a   1.000
_cell.length_b   1.000
_cell.length_c   1.000
_cell.angle_alpha   90.00
_cell.angle_beta   90.00
_cell.angle_gamma   90.00
#
_symmetry.space_group_name_H-M   'P 1'
#
loop_
_entity.id
_entity.type
_entity.pdbx_description
1 polymer ?
#
loop_
_entity_poly.entity_id
_entity_poly.type
_entity_poly.pdbx_seq_one_letter_code
_entity_poly.pdbx_strand_id
1 'polypeptide(L)'
;MIYRVLTRKTPYEPKLRSGRPRVTDIRSDRRIQRIASSQKMSICEITRAFRLRISKNTVHRRIIESGYMIHAKLARRSPPSMLHISKRLHWAHNSMSYGDKWMAVLFSDEKKKWNLDGPDGNIKYWQDL
;
A
#
# COMPACT_ATOMS: atom_id res chain seq x y z
N MET A 1 22.76 39.95 -21.79
CA MET A 1 22.80 38.47 -21.70
C MET A 1 23.94 37.88 -22.54
N ILE A 2 24.13 38.35 -23.78
CA ILE A 2 25.13 37.86 -24.75
C ILE A 2 26.58 37.92 -24.23
N TYR A 3 27.02 39.04 -23.65
CA TYR A 3 28.38 39.16 -23.10
C TYR A 3 28.74 38.13 -22.02
N ARG A 4 27.77 37.69 -21.20
CA ARG A 4 27.98 36.67 -20.14
C ARG A 4 28.08 35.24 -20.68
N VAL A 5 27.64 35.01 -21.91
CA VAL A 5 27.73 33.73 -22.61
C VAL A 5 29.06 33.66 -23.37
N LEU A 6 29.44 34.76 -24.06
CA LEU A 6 30.64 34.82 -24.89
C LEU A 6 31.96 34.84 -24.10
N THR A 7 31.95 35.26 -22.84
CA THR A 7 33.16 35.36 -21.98
C THR A 7 33.45 34.09 -21.18
N ARG A 8 32.59 33.08 -21.24
CA ARG A 8 32.76 31.83 -20.48
C ARG A 8 33.60 30.83 -21.26
N LYS A 9 34.63 30.28 -20.62
CA LYS A 9 35.47 29.19 -21.15
C LYS A 9 34.83 27.80 -21.02
N THR A 10 33.77 27.66 -20.22
CA THR A 10 33.07 26.40 -19.94
C THR A 10 31.56 26.52 -20.20
N PRO A 11 30.87 25.41 -20.55
CA PRO A 11 29.44 25.42 -20.83
C PRO A 11 28.61 25.99 -19.66
N TYR A 12 27.57 26.76 -19.96
CA TYR A 12 26.69 27.32 -18.95
C TYR A 12 25.69 26.27 -18.46
N GLU A 13 25.88 25.78 -17.24
CA GLU A 13 24.83 25.07 -16.52
C GLU A 13 24.01 26.06 -15.69
N PRO A 14 22.74 26.33 -16.05
CA PRO A 14 21.89 27.16 -15.24
C PRO A 14 21.63 26.49 -13.89
N LYS A 15 21.81 27.25 -12.81
CA LYS A 15 21.41 26.78 -11.48
C LYS A 15 19.93 26.44 -11.48
N LEU A 16 19.60 25.28 -10.91
CA LEU A 16 18.21 24.87 -10.72
C LEU A 16 17.49 25.90 -9.83
N ARG A 17 16.26 26.24 -10.21
CA ARG A 17 15.41 27.12 -9.40
C ARG A 17 15.01 26.40 -8.12
N SER A 18 15.08 27.09 -6.98
CA SER A 18 14.74 26.55 -5.66
C SER A 18 13.25 26.17 -5.50
N GLY A 19 12.38 26.65 -6.39
CA GLY A 19 10.95 26.36 -6.37
C GLY A 19 10.23 26.98 -5.16
N ARG A 20 8.93 26.69 -5.04
CA ARG A 20 8.11 27.15 -3.91
C ARG A 20 8.50 26.37 -2.64
N PRO A 21 8.64 27.04 -1.47
CA PRO A 21 8.86 26.34 -0.22
C PRO A 21 7.74 25.35 0.09
N ARG A 22 8.12 24.26 0.73
CA ARG A 22 7.20 23.17 1.09
C ARG A 22 6.30 23.63 2.24
N VAL A 23 5.04 23.20 2.20
CA VAL A 23 4.10 23.37 3.32
C VAL A 23 4.46 22.46 4.51
N THR A 24 5.13 21.34 4.23
CA THR A 24 5.55 20.36 5.22
C THR A 24 7.01 20.56 5.60
N ASP A 25 7.29 20.42 6.90
CA ASP A 25 8.63 20.39 7.47
C ASP A 25 9.15 18.94 7.58
N ILE A 26 10.47 18.76 7.73
CA ILE A 26 11.15 17.47 7.83
C ILE A 26 10.54 16.60 8.93
N ARG A 27 10.19 17.19 10.08
CA ARG A 27 9.54 16.46 11.18
C ARG A 27 8.15 15.95 10.80
N SER A 28 7.38 16.74 10.06
CA SER A 28 6.06 16.35 9.61
C SER A 28 6.13 15.25 8.56
N ASP A 29 7.09 15.31 7.63
CA ASP A 29 7.32 14.27 6.62
C ASP A 29 7.69 12.94 7.28
N ARG A 30 8.59 12.94 8.27
CA ARG A 30 8.93 11.74 9.06
C ARG A 30 7.72 11.17 9.81
N ARG A 31 6.86 12.04 10.35
CA ARG A 31 5.63 11.61 11.04
C ARG A 31 4.65 10.96 10.06
N ILE A 32 4.49 11.50 8.86
CA ILE A 32 3.66 10.90 7.79
C ILE A 32 4.17 9.49 7.45
N GLN A 33 5.48 9.37 7.21
CA GLN A 33 6.11 8.09 6.87
C GLN A 33 5.92 7.04 7.98
N ARG A 34 6.13 7.43 9.24
CA ARG A 34 5.95 6.55 10.39
C ARG A 34 4.51 6.05 10.53
N ILE A 35 3.53 6.93 10.42
CA ILE A 35 2.11 6.55 10.52
C ILE A 35 1.75 5.61 9.37
N ALA A 36 2.22 5.92 8.16
CA ALA A 36 1.95 5.11 6.99
C ALA A 36 2.51 3.68 7.13
N SER A 37 3.78 3.52 7.56
CA SER A 37 4.39 2.19 7.77
C SER A 37 3.75 1.42 8.93
N SER A 38 3.57 2.05 10.10
CA SER A 38 3.16 1.33 11.33
C SER A 38 1.69 0.94 11.39
N GLN A 39 0.79 1.82 10.94
CA GLN A 39 -0.65 1.69 11.23
C GLN A 39 -1.47 1.11 10.08
N LYS A 40 -0.84 0.75 8.95
CA LYS A 40 -1.51 0.26 7.72
C LYS A 40 -2.70 1.13 7.28
N MET A 41 -2.58 2.44 7.48
CA MET A 41 -3.64 3.41 7.21
C MET A 41 -3.68 3.83 5.75
N SER A 42 -4.86 4.17 5.28
CA SER A 42 -5.06 4.83 3.99
C SER A 42 -4.60 6.29 4.03
N ILE A 43 -4.33 6.87 2.86
CA ILE A 43 -3.92 8.28 2.72
C ILE A 43 -4.97 9.22 3.32
N CYS A 44 -6.26 8.91 3.16
CA CYS A 44 -7.36 9.69 3.72
C CYS A 44 -7.33 9.68 5.25
N GLU A 45 -7.12 8.51 5.86
CA GLU A 45 -7.02 8.38 7.31
C GLU A 45 -5.77 9.08 7.86
N ILE A 46 -4.63 8.97 7.17
CA ILE A 46 -3.39 9.69 7.53
C ILE A 46 -3.62 11.20 7.47
N THR A 47 -4.30 11.67 6.42
CA THR A 47 -4.64 13.10 6.26
C THR A 47 -5.56 13.56 7.39
N ARG A 48 -6.56 12.75 7.78
CA ARG A 48 -7.45 13.05 8.91
C ARG A 48 -6.72 13.04 10.25
N ALA A 49 -5.76 12.14 10.44
CA ALA A 49 -4.95 12.06 11.65
C ALA A 49 -3.97 13.25 11.77
N PHE A 50 -3.55 13.82 10.65
CA PHE A 50 -2.73 15.02 10.62
C PHE A 50 -3.59 16.27 10.85
N ARG A 51 -3.37 16.93 12.00
CA ARG A 51 -4.09 18.18 12.36
C ARG A 51 -3.71 19.40 11.50
N LEU A 52 -2.72 19.29 10.63
CA LEU A 52 -2.35 20.38 9.72
C LEU A 52 -3.27 20.34 8.50
N ARG A 53 -3.59 21.51 7.92
CA ARG A 53 -4.32 21.65 6.64
C ARG A 53 -3.46 21.18 5.46
N ILE A 54 -3.17 19.88 5.40
CA ILE A 54 -2.40 19.23 4.33
C ILE A 54 -3.39 18.49 3.43
N SER A 55 -3.21 18.62 2.11
CA SER A 55 -4.03 17.87 1.15
C SER A 55 -3.63 16.40 1.08
N LYS A 56 -4.59 15.52 0.75
CA LYS A 56 -4.32 14.08 0.50
C LYS A 56 -3.19 13.85 -0.51
N ASN A 57 -3.10 14.70 -1.54
CA ASN A 57 -2.08 14.61 -2.58
C ASN A 57 -0.69 14.95 -2.05
N THR A 58 -0.60 15.86 -1.09
CA THR A 58 0.67 16.18 -0.44
C THR A 58 1.15 15.00 0.39
N VAL A 59 0.28 14.36 1.16
CA VAL A 59 0.60 13.14 1.94
C VAL A 59 1.08 12.03 0.99
N HIS A 60 0.33 11.77 -0.09
CA HIS A 60 0.69 10.77 -1.09
C HIS A 60 2.08 11.02 -1.68
N ARG A 61 2.38 12.28 -2.06
CA ARG A 61 3.69 12.65 -2.60
C ARG A 61 4.82 12.42 -1.59
N ARG A 62 4.62 12.69 -0.29
CA ARG A 62 5.64 12.45 0.75
C ARG A 62 5.95 10.98 0.99
N ILE A 63 4.93 10.15 0.82
CA ILE A 63 5.08 8.70 0.90
C ILE A 63 5.88 8.20 -0.32
N ILE A 64 5.56 8.64 -1.53
CA ILE A 64 6.30 8.24 -2.74
C ILE A 64 7.73 8.76 -2.75
N GLU A 65 7.95 10.04 -2.40
CA GLU A 65 9.27 10.67 -2.35
C GLU A 65 10.23 9.99 -1.35
N SER A 66 9.71 9.20 -0.40
CA SER A 66 10.55 8.43 0.52
C SER A 66 11.37 7.34 -0.20
N GLY A 67 10.89 6.82 -1.33
CA GLY A 67 11.60 5.83 -2.15
C GLY A 67 11.64 4.40 -1.59
N TYR A 68 11.39 4.18 -0.30
CA TYR A 68 11.43 2.85 0.33
C TYR A 68 10.06 2.27 0.70
N MET A 69 8.97 2.98 0.40
CA MET A 69 7.62 2.55 0.76
C MET A 69 6.93 1.81 -0.40
N ILE A 70 6.39 0.62 -0.10
CA ILE A 70 5.62 -0.20 -1.03
C ILE A 70 4.12 -0.01 -0.80
N HIS A 71 3.38 0.10 -1.89
CA HIS A 71 1.92 0.05 -1.87
C HIS A 71 1.44 -1.41 -1.94
N ALA A 72 1.00 -1.96 -0.81
CA ALA A 72 0.62 -3.36 -0.66
C ALA A 72 -0.90 -3.55 -0.58
N LYS A 73 -1.39 -4.70 -1.07
CA LYS A 73 -2.78 -5.11 -0.91
C LYS A 73 -2.93 -5.84 0.43
N LEU A 74 -3.93 -5.47 1.22
CA LEU A 74 -4.19 -6.14 2.49
C LEU A 74 -4.78 -7.54 2.24
N ALA A 75 -4.00 -8.57 2.60
CA ALA A 75 -4.50 -9.94 2.64
C ALA A 75 -5.49 -10.07 3.80
N ARG A 76 -6.75 -10.39 3.50
CA ARG A 76 -7.80 -10.51 4.52
C ARG A 76 -7.84 -11.85 5.24
N ARG A 77 -7.33 -12.90 4.61
CA ARG A 77 -7.31 -14.22 5.22
C ARG A 77 -6.12 -14.27 6.16
N SER A 78 -6.40 -14.48 7.45
CA SER A 78 -5.37 -14.83 8.41
C SER A 78 -4.62 -16.07 7.92
N PRO A 79 -3.29 -16.13 8.05
CA PRO A 79 -2.56 -17.35 7.79
C PRO A 79 -3.17 -18.51 8.58
N PRO A 80 -3.36 -19.70 7.96
CA PRO A 80 -3.86 -20.85 8.69
C PRO A 80 -2.86 -21.23 9.79
N SER A 81 -3.36 -21.63 10.96
CA SER A 81 -2.51 -22.18 12.02
C SER A 81 -1.91 -23.51 11.58
N MET A 82 -0.82 -23.95 12.22
CA MET A 82 -0.21 -25.26 11.95
C MET A 82 -1.21 -26.42 12.08
N LEU A 83 -2.13 -26.33 13.05
CA LEU A 83 -3.22 -27.31 13.21
C LEU A 83 -4.21 -27.30 12.05
N HIS A 84 -4.55 -26.11 11.52
CA HIS A 84 -5.39 -26.02 10.33
C HIS A 84 -4.69 -26.57 9.09
N ILE A 85 -3.37 -26.33 8.97
CA ILE A 85 -2.56 -26.85 7.86
C ILE A 85 -2.54 -28.38 7.90
N SER A 86 -2.26 -29.00 9.06
CA SER A 86 -2.21 -30.45 9.19
C SER A 86 -3.56 -31.12 8.91
N LYS A 87 -4.66 -30.58 9.46
CA LYS A 87 -6.02 -31.08 9.19
C LYS A 87 -6.39 -30.98 7.72
N ARG A 88 -6.05 -29.86 7.06
CA ARG A 88 -6.30 -29.69 5.61
C ARG A 88 -5.49 -30.66 4.77
N LEU A 89 -4.21 -30.88 5.11
CA LEU A 89 -3.37 -31.85 4.42
C LEU A 89 -3.90 -33.28 4.59
N HIS A 90 -4.27 -33.64 5.82
CA HIS A 90 -4.84 -34.96 6.10
C HIS A 90 -6.17 -35.18 5.35
N TRP A 91 -7.05 -34.18 5.36
CA TRP A 91 -8.29 -34.22 4.59
C TRP A 91 -8.02 -34.34 3.09
N ALA A 92 -7.09 -33.56 2.54
CA ALA A 92 -6.73 -33.60 1.12
C ALA A 92 -6.18 -34.97 0.72
N HIS A 93 -5.29 -35.56 1.53
CA HIS A 93 -4.74 -36.89 1.29
C HIS A 93 -5.84 -37.96 1.23
N ASN A 94 -6.78 -37.93 2.19
CA ASN A 94 -7.89 -38.88 2.24
C ASN A 94 -8.91 -38.67 1.11
N SER A 95 -9.07 -37.44 0.65
CA SER A 95 -10.04 -37.07 -0.38
C SER A 95 -9.49 -37.22 -1.80
N MET A 96 -8.18 -37.33 -1.98
CA MET A 96 -7.53 -37.50 -3.29
C MET A 96 -7.92 -38.84 -3.95
N SER A 97 -8.17 -39.88 -3.14
CA SER A 97 -8.57 -41.21 -3.59
C SER A 97 -10.10 -41.41 -3.67
N TYR A 98 -10.90 -40.35 -3.53
CA TYR A 98 -12.36 -40.49 -3.48
C TYR A 98 -13.00 -40.85 -4.82
N GLY A 99 -12.44 -40.45 -5.96
CA GLY A 99 -12.94 -40.82 -7.30
C GLY A 99 -14.45 -40.60 -7.45
N ASP A 100 -15.18 -41.66 -7.79
CA ASP A 100 -16.64 -41.64 -8.00
C ASP A 100 -17.45 -41.23 -6.75
N LYS A 101 -16.86 -41.31 -5.55
CA LYS A 101 -17.52 -40.88 -4.31
C LYS A 101 -17.83 -39.38 -4.31
N TRP A 102 -17.11 -38.57 -5.09
CA TRP A 102 -17.40 -37.15 -5.25
C TRP A 102 -18.78 -36.89 -5.86
N MET A 103 -19.31 -37.84 -6.66
CA MET A 103 -20.62 -37.70 -7.30
C MET A 103 -21.79 -37.74 -6.31
N ALA A 104 -21.57 -38.33 -5.12
CA ALA A 104 -22.57 -38.36 -4.06
C ALA A 104 -22.47 -37.16 -3.09
N VAL A 105 -21.46 -36.29 -3.26
CA VAL A 105 -21.22 -35.18 -2.34
C VAL A 105 -21.98 -33.94 -2.79
N LEU A 106 -22.95 -33.50 -1.99
CA LEU A 106 -23.61 -32.21 -2.15
C LEU A 106 -22.95 -31.17 -1.23
N PHE A 107 -22.28 -30.19 -1.82
CA PHE A 107 -21.71 -29.08 -1.07
C PHE A 107 -22.77 -28.01 -0.79
N SER A 108 -22.78 -27.51 0.44
CA SER A 108 -23.54 -26.31 0.82
C SER A 108 -22.61 -25.34 1.55
N ASP A 109 -22.80 -24.06 1.28
CA ASP A 109 -22.14 -22.96 2.00
C ASP A 109 -23.08 -21.77 2.04
N GLU A 110 -23.01 -21.00 3.12
CA GLU A 110 -23.83 -19.81 3.29
C GLU A 110 -23.00 -18.58 2.90
N LYS A 111 -23.38 -17.93 1.80
CA LYS A 111 -22.83 -16.62 1.48
C LYS A 111 -23.47 -15.54 2.35
N LYS A 112 -22.85 -15.30 3.51
CA LYS A 112 -23.34 -14.36 4.53
C LYS A 112 -23.56 -12.92 4.04
N LYS A 113 -22.90 -12.47 2.96
CA LYS A 113 -23.05 -11.09 2.45
C LYS A 113 -22.94 -11.02 0.93
N TRP A 114 -23.94 -10.42 0.31
CA TRP A 114 -23.95 -10.02 -1.10
C TRP A 114 -23.75 -8.50 -1.17
N ASN A 115 -22.52 -8.05 -1.38
CA ASN A 115 -22.27 -6.61 -1.53
C ASN A 115 -22.60 -6.20 -2.96
N LEU A 116 -23.57 -5.30 -3.11
CA LEU A 116 -23.89 -4.67 -4.39
C LEU A 116 -22.81 -3.64 -4.78
N ASP A 117 -22.10 -3.07 -3.79
CA ASP A 117 -21.13 -1.97 -3.96
C ASP A 117 -19.70 -2.42 -4.34
N GLY A 118 -19.52 -3.71 -4.64
CA GLY A 118 -18.24 -4.26 -5.11
C GLY A 118 -17.47 -5.07 -4.05
N PRO A 119 -16.30 -5.62 -4.44
CA PRO A 119 -15.57 -6.55 -3.58
C PRO A 119 -15.00 -5.83 -2.35
N ASP A 120 -15.38 -6.32 -1.16
CA ASP A 120 -14.90 -5.83 0.15
C ASP A 120 -13.35 -5.87 0.33
N GLY A 121 -12.59 -6.34 -0.65
CA GLY A 121 -11.20 -6.82 -0.51
C GLY A 121 -10.13 -6.02 -1.23
N ASN A 122 -10.44 -4.80 -1.64
CA ASN A 122 -9.47 -3.91 -2.30
C ASN A 122 -8.91 -2.84 -1.36
N ILE A 123 -8.74 -3.17 -0.08
CA ILE A 123 -8.01 -2.31 0.86
C ILE A 123 -6.52 -2.39 0.51
N LYS A 124 -5.94 -1.23 0.19
CA LYS A 124 -4.51 -1.06 -0.06
C LYS A 124 -3.94 -0.16 1.02
N TYR A 125 -2.71 -0.45 1.44
CA TYR A 125 -1.99 0.31 2.45
C TYR A 125 -0.54 0.47 2.03
N TRP A 126 0.17 1.35 2.74
CA TRP A 126 1.60 1.55 2.54
C TRP A 126 2.39 0.80 3.61
N GLN A 127 3.49 0.17 3.25
CA GLN A 127 4.43 -0.46 4.18
C GLN A 127 5.85 -0.09 3.79
N ASP A 128 6.79 -0.19 4.73
CA ASP A 128 8.22 -0.18 4.43
C ASP A 128 8.67 -1.50 3.77
N LEU A 129 9.81 -1.42 3.09
CA LEU A 129 10.57 -2.55 2.57
C LEU A 129 11.18 -3.39 3.71
#